data_AF-A0A8H5AP19-F1
#
_entry.id   AF-A0A8H5AP19-F1
#
_cell.length_a   1.000
_cell.length_b   1.000
_cell.length_c   1.000
_cell.angle_alpha   90.00
_cell.angle_beta   90.00
_cell.angle_gamma   90.00
#
_symmetry.space_group_name_H-M   'P 1'
#
loop_
_entity.id
_entity.type
_entity.pdbx_description
1 polymer ?
#
loop_
_entity_poly.entity_id
_entity_poly.type
_entity_poly.pdbx_seq_one_letter_code
_entity_poly.pdbx_strand_id
1 'polypeptide(L)'
;MVMHPQSNSSEASSHQDTHNQHLQALPGAHNSSPTDLHFIIFALQTQTATMPSIANMVTALVYLASAASALPANVARQQTSECATGTWYYSCDTNVGCFDHDPCANPTPVSGKTPDKAKGKPTSTTSSSSIKTIVPATLYDIYPEHPDESSGPVNGVHLETWKDKSQVEQVIIFKDIPAGAKDCDLSWRQGPRYSRRFLVKNSDAQADARPLSGFPENDVTYNSIKPFDDQKSIGGPNFSFWDDREEDTHVVGGFNCAETLSFIVGLRNPKGDSQVYLEQDEHENGWTLTYH
;
A
#
# COMPACT_ATOMS: atom_id res chain seq x y z
N MET A 1 42.35 -46.17 -37.69
CA MET A 1 40.97 -46.37 -38.21
C MET A 1 40.38 -44.98 -38.40
N VAL A 2 40.48 -44.39 -39.61
CA VAL A 2 39.46 -44.41 -40.69
C VAL A 2 38.15 -43.76 -40.17
N MET A 3 37.57 -42.67 -40.70
CA MET A 3 37.80 -41.78 -41.85
C MET A 3 36.99 -40.48 -41.58
N HIS A 4 37.46 -39.34 -42.08
CA HIS A 4 36.67 -38.12 -42.35
C HIS A 4 36.00 -38.25 -43.75
N PRO A 5 34.92 -37.51 -44.11
CA PRO A 5 35.07 -36.11 -44.54
C PRO A 5 33.91 -35.13 -44.26
N GLN A 6 34.29 -33.85 -44.41
CA GLN A 6 33.48 -32.64 -44.57
C GLN A 6 32.61 -32.67 -45.83
N SER A 7 31.60 -31.78 -45.93
CA SER A 7 31.65 -30.65 -46.90
C SER A 7 30.39 -29.76 -46.87
N ASN A 8 30.66 -28.47 -47.08
CA ASN A 8 29.75 -27.36 -47.35
C ASN A 8 29.20 -27.39 -48.79
N SER A 9 28.08 -26.69 -49.01
CA SER A 9 27.82 -25.71 -50.12
C SER A 9 26.31 -25.35 -50.07
N SER A 10 25.80 -24.11 -50.01
CA SER A 10 25.98 -22.82 -50.72
C SER A 10 25.57 -22.84 -52.20
N GLU A 11 24.46 -22.13 -52.52
CA GLU A 11 24.18 -21.22 -53.67
C GLU A 11 22.64 -21.01 -53.80
N ALA A 12 22.10 -19.79 -53.72
CA ALA A 12 21.93 -18.76 -54.79
C ALA A 12 20.89 -19.20 -55.85
N SER A 13 19.98 -18.41 -56.46
CA SER A 13 19.67 -16.97 -56.58
C SER A 13 18.41 -16.81 -57.48
N SER A 14 17.78 -15.62 -57.47
CA SER A 14 16.97 -14.99 -58.55
C SER A 14 15.56 -15.54 -58.82
N HIS A 15 14.51 -14.79 -59.20
CA HIS A 15 14.32 -13.52 -59.92
C HIS A 15 12.99 -12.87 -59.43
N GLN A 16 12.93 -11.57 -59.12
CA GLN A 16 12.53 -10.42 -59.96
C GLN A 16 11.04 -10.28 -60.36
N ASP A 17 10.50 -9.10 -59.98
CA ASP A 17 9.62 -8.20 -60.74
C ASP A 17 8.14 -8.61 -60.96
N THR A 18 7.10 -7.78 -60.75
CA THR A 18 6.93 -6.35 -61.09
C THR A 18 5.60 -5.81 -60.50
N HIS A 19 5.57 -4.50 -60.26
CA HIS A 19 4.44 -3.54 -60.38
C HIS A 19 2.97 -4.05 -60.43
N ASN A 20 2.12 -3.52 -59.54
CA ASN A 20 1.05 -2.62 -59.99
C ASN A 20 0.46 -1.76 -58.86
N GLN A 21 0.65 -0.44 -58.96
CA GLN A 21 -0.26 0.54 -58.40
C GLN A 21 -1.38 0.74 -59.42
N HIS A 22 -2.64 0.69 -59.00
CA HIS A 22 -3.70 1.39 -59.71
C HIS A 22 -4.73 1.94 -58.72
N LEU A 23 -4.87 3.27 -58.72
CA LEU A 23 -6.04 3.98 -58.19
C LEU A 23 -7.31 3.46 -58.88
N GLN A 24 -8.45 3.40 -58.17
CA GLN A 24 -9.59 4.31 -58.37
C GLN A 24 -10.89 3.82 -57.70
N ALA A 25 -11.57 4.79 -57.06
CA ALA A 25 -13.02 5.02 -57.00
C ALA A 25 -13.98 4.02 -56.30
N LEU A 26 -14.52 4.49 -55.17
CA LEU A 26 -15.92 4.30 -54.71
C LEU A 26 -16.89 4.92 -55.77
N PRO A 27 -18.19 4.53 -55.90
CA PRO A 27 -19.16 4.47 -54.77
C PRO A 27 -20.33 3.45 -54.88
N GLY A 28 -21.12 3.34 -53.79
CA GLY A 28 -22.46 2.72 -53.72
C GLY A 28 -22.60 1.80 -52.50
N ALA A 29 -23.08 2.23 -51.33
CA ALA A 29 -24.42 2.69 -50.91
C ALA A 29 -25.45 1.57 -50.65
N HIS A 30 -26.12 1.68 -49.50
CA HIS A 30 -27.25 0.92 -48.91
C HIS A 30 -26.88 -0.36 -48.13
N ASN A 31 -27.23 -0.56 -46.85
CA ASN A 31 -28.32 -0.02 -46.03
C ASN A 31 -27.97 -0.03 -44.53
N SER A 32 -28.10 1.13 -43.87
CA SER A 32 -28.55 1.21 -42.47
C SER A 32 -29.17 2.60 -42.26
N SER A 33 -30.46 2.61 -41.93
CA SER A 33 -31.25 3.82 -41.66
C SER A 33 -31.21 4.17 -40.17
N PRO A 34 -31.32 5.46 -39.80
CA PRO A 34 -31.01 5.99 -38.46
C PRO A 34 -32.25 6.48 -37.69
N THR A 35 -32.11 6.61 -36.37
CA THR A 35 -32.78 7.57 -35.46
C THR A 35 -31.87 7.70 -34.23
N ASP A 36 -31.60 8.82 -33.58
CA ASP A 36 -31.96 10.22 -33.75
C ASP A 36 -30.89 11.02 -32.97
N LEU A 37 -30.33 12.07 -33.56
CA LEU A 37 -29.35 12.96 -32.94
C LEU A 37 -29.93 14.37 -32.96
N HIS A 38 -30.30 14.91 -31.80
CA HIS A 38 -30.53 16.34 -31.65
C HIS A 38 -29.21 17.01 -31.25
N PHE A 39 -28.61 17.71 -32.21
CA PHE A 39 -27.51 18.64 -32.02
C PHE A 39 -27.97 19.87 -31.21
N ILE A 40 -27.26 20.19 -30.14
CA ILE A 40 -27.36 21.47 -29.44
C ILE A 40 -26.44 22.47 -30.18
N ILE A 41 -27.06 23.48 -30.79
CA ILE A 41 -26.38 24.65 -31.35
C ILE A 41 -26.18 25.66 -30.21
N PHE A 42 -24.93 25.96 -29.84
CA PHE A 42 -24.61 27.13 -29.03
C PHE A 42 -24.45 28.35 -29.93
N ALA A 43 -25.42 29.28 -29.87
CA ALA A 43 -25.27 30.63 -30.39
C ALA A 43 -24.70 31.52 -29.28
N LEU A 44 -23.52 32.12 -29.52
CA LEU A 44 -23.02 33.24 -28.73
C LEU A 44 -23.88 34.47 -29.02
N GLN A 45 -24.53 35.02 -27.99
CA GLN A 45 -25.00 36.40 -27.98
C GLN A 45 -24.32 37.15 -26.84
N THR A 46 -23.37 38.02 -27.21
CA THR A 46 -22.92 39.13 -26.37
C THR A 46 -23.92 40.27 -26.48
N GLN A 47 -24.45 40.78 -25.37
CA GLN A 47 -24.91 42.16 -25.26
C GLN A 47 -24.95 42.66 -23.81
N THR A 48 -23.99 43.55 -23.53
CA THR A 48 -24.06 44.81 -22.78
C THR A 48 -24.78 44.90 -21.43
N ALA A 49 -23.98 45.31 -20.44
CA ALA A 49 -24.38 45.68 -19.09
C ALA A 49 -25.21 46.97 -19.01
N THR A 50 -26.22 46.96 -18.13
CA THR A 50 -26.76 48.15 -17.43
C THR A 50 -27.35 47.73 -16.08
N MET A 51 -26.80 48.26 -14.98
CA MET A 51 -27.46 48.43 -13.66
C MET A 51 -27.92 49.90 -13.57
N PRO A 52 -29.01 50.28 -12.84
CA PRO A 52 -29.12 50.09 -11.38
C PRO A 52 -30.54 49.96 -10.78
N SER A 53 -30.62 49.54 -9.51
CA SER A 53 -31.27 50.26 -8.39
C SER A 53 -31.76 49.34 -7.28
N ILE A 54 -31.51 49.77 -6.04
CA ILE A 54 -31.79 49.13 -4.75
C ILE A 54 -33.20 49.54 -4.28
N ALA A 55 -34.06 48.58 -3.90
CA ALA A 55 -34.96 48.64 -2.73
C ALA A 55 -35.96 47.46 -2.67
N ASN A 56 -35.97 46.79 -1.51
CA ASN A 56 -37.07 46.09 -0.84
C ASN A 56 -37.83 44.95 -1.55
N MET A 57 -37.51 43.71 -1.19
CA MET A 57 -38.54 42.72 -0.81
C MET A 57 -38.04 41.78 0.28
N VAL A 58 -38.86 41.65 1.32
CA VAL A 58 -38.69 40.80 2.51
C VAL A 58 -39.45 39.48 2.27
N THR A 59 -38.92 38.40 2.87
CA THR A 59 -39.54 37.08 3.13
C THR A 59 -39.90 36.16 1.95
N ALA A 60 -39.13 35.07 1.84
CA ALA A 60 -39.69 33.73 1.66
C ALA A 60 -38.72 32.68 2.25
N LEU A 61 -39.05 32.19 3.44
CA LEU A 61 -38.55 30.94 4.00
C LEU A 61 -39.52 29.84 3.55
N VAL A 62 -39.00 28.71 3.04
CA VAL A 62 -39.47 27.32 3.32
C VAL A 62 -38.81 26.35 2.30
N TYR A 63 -38.01 25.46 2.89
CA TYR A 63 -37.56 24.12 2.48
C TYR A 63 -37.97 23.57 1.10
N LEU A 64 -36.96 23.10 0.35
CA LEU A 64 -37.09 21.95 -0.54
C LEU A 64 -35.79 21.12 -0.54
N ALA A 65 -36.02 19.81 -0.59
CA ALA A 65 -35.16 18.73 -0.15
C ALA A 65 -33.83 18.58 -0.91
N SER A 66 -32.84 18.07 -0.18
CA SER A 66 -31.61 17.47 -0.67
C SER A 66 -31.88 16.39 -1.72
N ALA A 67 -31.68 16.72 -3.00
CA ALA A 67 -31.51 15.75 -4.06
C ALA A 67 -30.04 15.32 -4.09
N ALA A 68 -29.68 14.34 -3.26
CA ALA A 68 -28.43 13.60 -3.47
C ALA A 68 -28.59 12.78 -4.75
N SER A 69 -27.87 13.15 -5.79
CA SER A 69 -27.73 12.35 -7.00
C SER A 69 -27.11 11.00 -6.62
N ALA A 70 -27.95 9.96 -6.58
CA ALA A 70 -27.53 8.58 -6.50
C ALA A 70 -26.73 8.25 -7.77
N LEU A 71 -25.39 8.20 -7.63
CA LEU A 71 -24.52 7.55 -8.59
C LEU A 71 -24.75 6.03 -8.52
N PRO A 72 -24.63 5.29 -9.64
CA PRO A 72 -25.00 3.90 -9.72
C PRO A 72 -24.13 3.06 -8.76
N ALA A 73 -24.80 2.48 -7.76
CA ALA A 73 -24.23 1.47 -6.89
C ALA A 73 -24.02 0.18 -7.70
N ASN A 74 -22.82 0.00 -8.25
CA ASN A 74 -22.32 -1.27 -8.73
C ASN A 74 -20.80 -1.35 -8.51
N VAL A 75 -20.39 -1.36 -7.24
CA VAL A 75 -19.26 -2.14 -6.72
C VAL A 75 -19.69 -2.58 -5.33
N ALA A 76 -19.78 -3.89 -5.08
CA ALA A 76 -20.15 -4.45 -3.80
C ALA A 76 -19.14 -4.03 -2.72
N ARG A 77 -19.44 -2.91 -2.04
CA ARG A 77 -18.79 -2.40 -0.84
C ARG A 77 -19.53 -3.02 0.35
N GLN A 78 -19.04 -4.13 0.88
CA GLN A 78 -19.52 -4.62 2.17
C GLN A 78 -18.81 -3.78 3.25
N GLN A 79 -19.51 -2.75 3.75
CA GLN A 79 -19.05 -1.92 4.86
C GLN A 79 -19.05 -2.75 6.15
N THR A 80 -17.91 -2.85 6.83
CA THR A 80 -17.71 -3.51 8.13
C THR A 80 -17.88 -2.56 9.33
N SER A 81 -18.76 -1.57 9.21
CA SER A 81 -19.25 -0.77 10.34
C SER A 81 -20.76 -0.94 10.37
N GLU A 82 -21.37 -1.58 11.36
CA GLU A 82 -21.81 -0.92 12.59
C GLU A 82 -22.05 -1.98 13.70
N CYS A 83 -21.09 -2.18 14.60
CA CYS A 83 -21.40 -2.72 15.91
C CYS A 83 -21.85 -1.55 16.80
N ALA A 84 -22.90 -1.76 17.59
CA ALA A 84 -23.39 -0.74 18.52
C ALA A 84 -22.30 -0.38 19.54
N THR A 85 -22.30 0.86 20.05
CA THR A 85 -21.36 1.30 21.09
C THR A 85 -21.37 0.31 22.27
N GLY A 86 -20.19 -0.22 22.62
CA GLY A 86 -20.04 -1.26 23.63
C GLY A 86 -20.02 -2.69 23.09
N THR A 87 -19.99 -2.87 21.76
CA THR A 87 -19.84 -4.18 21.09
C THR A 87 -18.77 -4.14 20.02
N TRP A 88 -18.12 -5.29 19.76
CA TRP A 88 -17.10 -5.47 18.73
C TRP A 88 -17.47 -6.63 17.81
N TYR A 89 -17.02 -6.59 16.56
CA TYR A 89 -17.28 -7.65 15.59
C TYR A 89 -16.34 -8.83 15.86
N TYR A 90 -16.90 -10.03 16.06
CA TYR A 90 -16.16 -11.28 16.21
C TYR A 90 -16.61 -12.31 15.17
N SER A 91 -15.67 -13.13 14.72
CA SER A 91 -15.90 -14.25 13.80
C SER A 91 -15.04 -15.45 14.21
N CYS A 92 -15.62 -16.38 14.96
CA CYS A 92 -14.98 -17.62 15.41
C CYS A 92 -15.98 -18.79 15.44
N ASP A 93 -15.59 -19.95 14.91
CA ASP A 93 -16.44 -21.15 14.78
C ASP A 93 -17.87 -20.83 14.29
N THR A 94 -18.87 -20.95 15.17
CA THR A 94 -20.28 -20.64 14.89
C THR A 94 -20.70 -19.22 15.27
N ASN A 95 -19.81 -18.44 15.90
CA ASN A 95 -20.06 -17.10 16.39
C ASN A 95 -19.60 -16.07 15.35
N VAL A 96 -20.54 -15.51 14.59
CA VAL A 96 -20.29 -14.43 13.65
C VAL A 96 -21.26 -13.29 13.94
N GLY A 97 -20.76 -12.14 14.38
CA GLY A 97 -21.62 -11.00 14.77
C GLY A 97 -20.95 -9.99 15.69
N CYS A 98 -21.74 -9.04 16.20
CA CYS A 98 -21.30 -8.06 17.20
C CYS A 98 -21.59 -8.56 18.61
N PHE A 99 -20.59 -8.54 19.50
CA PHE A 99 -20.69 -9.04 20.87
C PHE A 99 -20.12 -8.01 21.86
N ASP A 100 -20.70 -7.91 23.06
CA ASP A 100 -20.26 -7.04 24.16
C ASP A 100 -19.17 -7.69 25.05
N HIS A 101 -18.81 -8.93 24.74
CA HIS A 101 -17.74 -9.72 25.35
C HIS A 101 -17.16 -10.65 24.28
N ASP A 102 -15.96 -11.18 24.50
CA ASP A 102 -15.32 -12.11 23.58
C ASP A 102 -16.08 -13.46 23.54
N PRO A 103 -16.79 -13.79 22.44
CA PRO A 103 -17.52 -15.05 22.32
C PRO A 103 -16.58 -16.21 21.94
N CYS A 104 -15.31 -15.91 21.67
CA CYS A 104 -14.26 -16.85 21.27
C CYS A 104 -13.40 -17.28 22.47
N ALA A 105 -13.63 -16.69 23.65
CA ALA A 105 -13.00 -17.12 24.87
C ALA A 105 -13.51 -18.53 25.26
N ASN A 106 -12.63 -19.53 25.14
CA ASN A 106 -12.89 -20.86 25.70
C ASN A 106 -13.18 -20.73 27.21
N PRO A 107 -14.24 -21.37 27.76
CA PRO A 107 -14.52 -21.29 29.18
C PRO A 107 -13.35 -21.87 29.97
N THR A 108 -12.62 -21.01 30.67
CA THR A 108 -11.55 -21.41 31.59
C THR A 108 -12.14 -22.38 32.63
N PRO A 109 -11.59 -23.59 32.81
CA PRO A 109 -11.93 -24.41 33.97
C PRO A 109 -11.48 -23.65 35.21
N VAL A 110 -12.39 -23.43 36.15
CA VAL A 110 -12.09 -22.86 37.46
C VAL A 110 -11.05 -23.76 38.14
N SER A 111 -9.81 -23.27 38.22
CA SER A 111 -8.70 -23.97 38.86
C SER A 111 -8.90 -24.01 40.37
N GLY A 112 -9.13 -25.22 40.90
CA GLY A 112 -9.03 -25.53 42.32
C GLY A 112 -7.57 -25.50 42.78
N LYS A 113 -7.34 -24.78 43.89
CA LYS A 113 -6.06 -24.66 44.60
C LYS A 113 -5.39 -26.01 44.90
N THR A 114 -4.05 -26.05 44.87
CA THR A 114 -3.18 -26.45 46.00
C THR A 114 -1.71 -26.05 45.68
N PRO A 115 -0.92 -25.51 46.63
CA PRO A 115 0.48 -25.14 46.42
C PRO A 115 1.43 -26.26 46.87
N ASP A 116 2.53 -26.51 46.15
CA ASP A 116 3.68 -27.20 46.72
C ASP A 116 5.04 -26.66 46.23
N LYS A 117 5.93 -26.48 47.20
CA LYS A 117 7.32 -26.04 47.08
C LYS A 117 8.21 -27.15 46.52
N ALA A 118 9.18 -26.79 45.67
CA ALA A 118 10.48 -27.44 45.64
C ALA A 118 11.59 -26.49 45.19
N LYS A 119 12.81 -26.81 45.61
CA LYS A 119 13.92 -25.93 45.94
C LYS A 119 15.11 -26.18 45.00
N GLY A 120 15.61 -25.13 44.36
CA GLY A 120 17.04 -24.84 44.10
C GLY A 120 17.80 -25.61 43.01
N LYS A 121 18.36 -24.85 42.05
CA LYS A 121 19.76 -24.97 41.60
C LYS A 121 20.22 -23.63 40.98
N PRO A 122 21.39 -23.07 41.34
CA PRO A 122 21.97 -21.92 40.66
C PRO A 122 22.78 -22.42 39.47
N THR A 123 22.49 -21.99 38.25
CA THR A 123 23.37 -22.24 37.10
C THR A 123 23.25 -21.10 36.11
N SER A 124 24.39 -20.40 35.97
CA SER A 124 24.81 -19.61 34.81
C SER A 124 23.93 -18.45 34.39
N THR A 125 24.28 -17.26 34.85
CA THR A 125 23.96 -16.00 34.16
C THR A 125 24.69 -15.98 32.82
N THR A 126 24.12 -16.66 31.82
CA THR A 126 24.36 -16.32 30.42
C THR A 126 23.83 -14.90 30.29
N SER A 127 24.69 -13.94 29.96
CA SER A 127 24.25 -12.60 29.55
C SER A 127 23.43 -12.76 28.27
N SER A 128 22.13 -13.02 28.42
CA SER A 128 21.18 -12.85 27.33
C SER A 128 21.18 -11.35 27.03
N SER A 129 21.85 -10.94 25.96
CA SER A 129 21.45 -9.72 25.25
C SER A 129 19.96 -9.93 25.00
N SER A 130 19.13 -9.22 25.77
CA SER A 130 17.69 -9.34 25.67
C SER A 130 17.31 -8.68 24.35
N ILE A 131 16.96 -9.49 23.36
CA ILE A 131 16.41 -9.04 22.09
C ILE A 131 15.18 -8.18 22.41
N LYS A 132 15.15 -6.93 21.95
CA LYS A 132 14.03 -6.01 22.15
C LYS A 132 13.45 -5.63 20.80
N THR A 133 12.11 -5.56 20.73
CA THR A 133 11.40 -5.06 19.54
C THR A 133 10.69 -3.76 19.91
N ILE A 134 10.75 -2.80 19.00
CA ILE A 134 9.94 -1.58 19.02
C ILE A 134 9.15 -1.43 17.70
N VAL A 135 8.08 -0.66 17.76
CA VAL A 135 7.33 -0.19 16.60
C VAL A 135 7.82 1.20 16.17
N PRO A 136 7.54 1.66 14.93
CA PRO A 136 7.91 3.00 14.49
C PRO A 136 7.32 4.06 15.42
N ALA A 137 8.11 5.10 15.68
CA ALA A 137 7.62 6.32 16.32
C ALA A 137 6.69 7.09 15.38
N THR A 138 6.99 7.09 14.07
CA THR A 138 6.14 7.72 13.05
C THR A 138 6.36 7.09 11.68
N LEU A 139 5.29 7.05 10.88
CA LEU A 139 5.29 6.66 9.48
C LEU A 139 4.78 7.85 8.65
N TYR A 140 5.38 8.09 7.49
CA TYR A 140 4.94 9.12 6.55
C TYR A 140 4.81 8.53 5.15
N ASP A 141 3.71 8.84 4.48
CA ASP A 141 3.62 8.61 3.04
C ASP A 141 4.15 9.86 2.32
N ILE A 142 5.02 9.61 1.35
CA ILE A 142 5.63 10.64 0.51
C ILE A 142 5.37 10.33 -0.96
N TYR A 143 5.34 11.38 -1.77
CA TYR A 143 4.83 11.30 -3.13
C TYR A 143 5.91 11.72 -4.13
N PRO A 144 6.53 10.79 -4.88
CA PRO A 144 7.56 11.15 -5.86
C PRO A 144 7.10 12.15 -6.94
N GLU A 145 5.83 12.07 -7.36
CA GLU A 145 5.25 13.00 -8.36
C GLU A 145 4.80 14.34 -7.74
N HIS A 146 4.66 14.40 -6.42
CA HIS A 146 4.33 15.61 -5.65
C HIS A 146 5.37 15.81 -4.54
N PRO A 147 6.64 16.10 -4.90
CA PRO A 147 7.77 15.82 -4.02
C PRO A 147 7.92 16.76 -2.82
N ASP A 148 7.16 17.85 -2.80
CA ASP A 148 7.06 18.80 -1.68
C ASP A 148 5.84 18.54 -0.79
N GLU A 149 5.04 17.52 -1.10
CA GLU A 149 3.87 17.10 -0.32
C GLU A 149 4.20 15.85 0.51
N SER A 150 3.52 15.71 1.65
CA SER A 150 3.45 14.47 2.42
C SER A 150 2.10 14.31 3.07
N SER A 151 1.74 13.07 3.43
CA SER A 151 0.46 12.79 4.12
C SER A 151 0.41 13.30 5.56
N GLY A 152 1.55 13.68 6.14
CA GLY A 152 1.72 13.72 7.59
C GLY A 152 1.82 12.31 8.19
N PRO A 153 1.67 12.16 9.51
CA PRO A 153 1.70 10.84 10.15
C PRO A 153 0.57 9.93 9.67
N VAL A 154 0.92 8.72 9.23
CA VAL A 154 -0.02 7.67 8.83
C VAL A 154 0.07 6.45 9.74
N ASN A 155 -0.91 5.55 9.62
CA ASN A 155 -0.93 4.28 10.34
C ASN A 155 -0.80 3.11 9.36
N GLY A 156 0.26 2.32 9.50
CA GLY A 156 0.50 1.14 8.67
C GLY A 156 1.43 1.35 7.48
N VAL A 157 1.82 0.23 6.89
CA VAL A 157 2.50 0.16 5.60
C VAL A 157 1.54 0.61 4.51
N HIS A 158 1.99 1.52 3.66
CA HIS A 158 1.28 1.92 2.46
C HIS A 158 2.28 2.19 1.34
N LEU A 159 2.19 1.42 0.25
CA LEU A 159 3.06 1.54 -0.91
C LEU A 159 2.24 1.38 -2.17
N GLU A 160 2.44 2.24 -3.16
CA GLU A 160 1.67 2.19 -4.39
C GLU A 160 2.52 2.51 -5.63
N THR A 161 2.24 1.74 -6.67
CA THR A 161 2.70 1.99 -8.04
C THR A 161 1.47 2.06 -8.95
N TRP A 162 1.49 2.98 -9.91
CA TRP A 162 0.41 3.19 -10.86
C TRP A 162 0.95 3.86 -12.11
N LYS A 163 0.49 3.42 -13.29
CA LYS A 163 0.84 4.03 -14.59
C LYS A 163 2.37 4.17 -14.79
N ASP A 164 3.09 3.08 -14.54
CA ASP A 164 4.53 3.01 -14.70
C ASP A 164 5.37 3.91 -13.79
N LYS A 165 4.82 4.31 -12.65
CA LYS A 165 5.49 5.17 -11.67
C LYS A 165 5.20 4.76 -10.23
N SER A 166 6.16 5.06 -9.35
CA SER A 166 5.95 5.09 -7.90
C SER A 166 5.03 6.26 -7.55
N GLN A 167 3.92 5.96 -6.86
CA GLN A 167 2.94 6.96 -6.43
C GLN A 167 3.10 7.27 -4.95
N VAL A 168 3.27 6.22 -4.15
CA VAL A 168 3.41 6.30 -2.69
C VAL A 168 4.63 5.49 -2.27
N GLU A 169 5.57 6.18 -1.65
CA GLU A 169 6.67 5.60 -0.90
C GLU A 169 6.51 5.97 0.57
N GLN A 170 7.16 5.22 1.46
CA GLN A 170 6.98 5.40 2.89
C GLN A 170 8.30 5.70 3.59
N VAL A 171 8.30 6.70 4.46
CA VAL A 171 9.38 6.97 5.41
C VAL A 171 8.99 6.40 6.77
N ILE A 172 9.89 5.60 7.33
CA ILE A 172 9.71 4.93 8.63
C ILE A 172 10.72 5.52 9.60
N ILE A 173 10.27 5.96 10.77
CA ILE A 173 11.12 6.54 11.81
C ILE A 173 10.99 5.74 13.11
N PHE A 174 12.12 5.25 13.62
CA PHE A 174 12.24 4.65 14.95
C PHE A 174 13.04 5.58 15.87
N LYS A 175 12.61 5.69 17.13
CA LYS A 175 13.24 6.53 18.16
C LYS A 175 13.47 5.77 19.44
N ASP A 176 14.17 6.42 20.36
CA ASP A 176 14.42 5.94 21.73
C ASP A 176 15.14 4.58 21.74
N ILE A 177 15.91 4.29 20.69
CA ILE A 177 16.79 3.14 20.65
C ILE A 177 17.95 3.43 21.61
N PRO A 178 18.27 2.54 22.57
CA PRO A 178 19.34 2.81 23.52
C PRO A 178 20.68 3.01 22.82
N ALA A 179 21.47 4.01 23.22
CA ALA A 179 22.80 4.28 22.66
C ALA A 179 23.80 3.10 22.77
N GLY A 180 23.51 2.11 23.62
CA GLY A 180 24.31 0.89 23.76
C GLY A 180 23.92 -0.24 22.79
N ALA A 181 22.80 -0.12 22.07
CA ALA A 181 22.39 -1.08 21.06
C ALA A 181 23.34 -1.00 19.86
N LYS A 182 23.69 -2.15 19.29
CA LYS A 182 24.68 -2.20 18.19
C LYS A 182 24.08 -2.67 16.89
N ASP A 183 23.30 -3.74 16.95
CA ASP A 183 22.78 -4.43 15.78
C ASP A 183 21.26 -4.28 15.77
N CYS A 184 20.73 -3.72 14.68
CA CYS A 184 19.32 -3.42 14.50
C CYS A 184 18.80 -4.13 13.24
N ASP A 185 17.68 -4.84 13.34
CA ASP A 185 17.02 -5.52 12.22
C ASP A 185 15.67 -4.90 11.93
N LEU A 186 15.51 -4.37 10.71
CA LEU A 186 14.21 -3.96 10.19
C LEU A 186 13.41 -5.21 9.81
N SER A 187 12.17 -5.29 10.26
CA SER A 187 11.24 -6.37 9.94
C SER A 187 9.82 -5.83 9.74
N TRP A 188 8.96 -6.63 9.13
CA TRP A 188 7.51 -6.41 9.18
C TRP A 188 6.82 -7.67 9.66
N ARG A 189 5.64 -7.51 10.25
CA ARG A 189 4.86 -8.59 10.84
C ARG A 189 3.45 -8.58 10.29
N GLN A 190 2.89 -9.77 10.14
CA GLN A 190 1.48 -9.94 9.90
C GLN A 190 0.90 -10.78 11.03
N GLY A 191 -0.12 -10.24 11.67
CA GLY A 191 -0.91 -10.96 12.66
C GLY A 191 -1.81 -12.01 12.02
N PRO A 192 -2.67 -12.66 12.82
CA PRO A 192 -3.64 -13.60 12.32
C PRO A 192 -4.53 -12.99 11.24
N ARG A 193 -4.85 -13.76 10.21
CA ARG A 193 -5.62 -13.28 9.05
C ARG A 193 -6.96 -12.63 9.42
N TYR A 194 -7.63 -13.14 10.44
CA TYR A 194 -8.96 -12.68 10.86
C TYR A 194 -8.94 -11.35 11.64
N SER A 195 -7.81 -10.97 12.22
CA SER A 195 -7.66 -9.74 13.00
C SER A 195 -6.99 -8.62 12.22
N ARG A 196 -6.20 -8.93 11.19
CA ARG A 196 -5.42 -7.94 10.44
C ARG A 196 -6.18 -7.27 9.30
N ARG A 197 -5.79 -6.03 9.00
CA ARG A 197 -6.10 -5.31 7.76
C ARG A 197 -4.86 -5.31 6.87
N PHE A 198 -4.74 -6.34 6.03
CA PHE A 198 -3.68 -6.51 5.06
C PHE A 198 -4.27 -6.73 3.66
N LEU A 199 -3.87 -5.90 2.70
CA LEU A 199 -4.26 -5.96 1.30
C LEU A 199 -3.03 -5.87 0.41
N VAL A 200 -2.92 -6.80 -0.53
CA VAL A 200 -1.94 -6.74 -1.61
C VAL A 200 -2.67 -6.84 -2.94
N LYS A 201 -2.58 -5.80 -3.76
CA LYS A 201 -3.09 -5.83 -5.14
C LYS A 201 -1.95 -6.08 -6.09
N ASN A 202 -2.20 -7.00 -7.02
CA ASN A 202 -1.24 -7.53 -7.99
C ASN A 202 -0.10 -8.34 -7.35
N SER A 203 0.52 -9.21 -8.13
CA SER A 203 1.47 -10.21 -7.65
C SER A 203 2.90 -9.70 -7.42
N ASP A 204 3.21 -8.47 -7.82
CA ASP A 204 4.55 -7.90 -7.75
C ASP A 204 4.62 -6.82 -6.68
N ALA A 205 4.64 -7.25 -5.42
CA ALA A 205 4.68 -6.37 -4.25
C ALA A 205 6.04 -6.48 -3.53
N GLN A 206 7.11 -6.63 -4.31
CA GLN A 206 8.48 -6.58 -3.81
C GLN A 206 8.92 -5.12 -3.66
N ALA A 207 9.34 -4.74 -2.46
CA ALA A 207 9.87 -3.42 -2.15
C ALA A 207 11.39 -3.45 -1.93
N ASP A 208 11.97 -2.26 -1.78
CA ASP A 208 13.33 -2.00 -1.31
C ASP A 208 13.30 -1.07 -0.10
N ALA A 209 14.09 -1.38 0.93
CA ALA A 209 14.27 -0.53 2.10
C ALA A 209 15.69 0.04 2.13
N ARG A 210 15.82 1.37 2.23
CA ARG A 210 17.10 2.07 2.29
C ARG A 210 17.17 2.95 3.54
N PRO A 211 18.30 2.97 4.27
CA PRO A 211 18.45 3.83 5.42
C PRO A 211 18.68 5.29 5.00
N LEU A 212 18.08 6.22 5.72
CA LEU A 212 18.23 7.67 5.54
C LEU A 212 19.19 8.22 6.60
N SER A 213 20.48 7.88 6.46
CA SER A 213 21.49 8.17 7.48
C SER A 213 21.66 9.68 7.70
N GLY A 214 21.44 10.14 8.93
CA GLY A 214 21.59 11.55 9.31
C GLY A 214 20.41 12.47 8.95
N PHE A 215 19.27 11.90 8.54
CA PHE A 215 18.07 12.67 8.25
C PHE A 215 17.51 13.39 9.51
N PRO A 216 17.27 14.71 9.46
CA PRO A 216 16.89 15.52 10.65
C PRO A 216 15.40 15.54 11.02
N GLU A 217 14.53 14.81 10.29
CA GLU A 217 13.11 14.54 10.62
C GLU A 217 12.14 15.73 10.73
N ASN A 218 12.59 16.94 10.46
CA ASN A 218 11.87 18.18 10.71
C ASN A 218 10.87 18.57 9.61
N ASP A 219 11.04 18.05 8.39
CA ASP A 219 10.07 18.07 7.29
C ASP A 219 10.24 16.78 6.49
N VAL A 220 9.24 15.88 6.49
CA VAL A 220 9.33 14.59 5.78
C VAL A 220 8.55 14.68 4.48
N THR A 221 9.27 14.87 3.37
CA THR A 221 8.75 14.87 1.99
C THR A 221 9.75 14.15 1.09
N TYR A 222 9.37 13.85 -0.15
CA TYR A 222 10.29 13.20 -1.09
C TYR A 222 11.55 14.05 -1.35
N ASN A 223 11.40 15.36 -1.50
CA ASN A 223 12.54 16.26 -1.71
C ASN A 223 13.42 16.40 -0.46
N SER A 224 12.86 16.42 0.74
CA SER A 224 13.64 16.62 1.96
C SER A 224 14.52 15.42 2.32
N ILE A 225 14.08 14.20 1.99
CA ILE A 225 14.87 12.98 2.26
C ILE A 225 15.91 12.70 1.18
N LYS A 226 15.74 13.23 -0.03
CA LYS A 226 16.59 12.93 -1.19
C LYS A 226 18.10 13.11 -0.95
N PRO A 227 18.59 14.12 -0.20
CA PRO A 227 20.01 14.24 0.11
C PRO A 227 20.57 13.12 0.99
N PHE A 228 19.72 12.38 1.69
CA PHE A 228 20.06 11.29 2.61
C PHE A 228 19.77 9.91 2.01
N ASP A 229 19.17 9.87 0.83
CA ASP A 229 18.75 8.67 0.14
C ASP A 229 19.83 8.15 -0.84
N ASP A 230 21.07 8.07 -0.33
CA ASP A 230 22.27 7.68 -1.09
C ASP A 230 22.80 6.29 -0.70
N GLN A 231 22.17 5.66 0.28
CA GLN A 231 22.58 4.38 0.83
C GLN A 231 22.09 3.19 -0.01
N LYS A 232 22.82 2.07 0.09
CA LYS A 232 22.38 0.81 -0.50
C LYS A 232 21.14 0.27 0.23
N SER A 233 20.32 -0.46 -0.52
CA SER A 233 19.22 -1.24 0.07
C SER A 233 19.76 -2.21 1.12
N ILE A 234 19.15 -2.22 2.30
CA ILE A 234 19.43 -3.19 3.37
C ILE A 234 18.66 -4.50 3.16
N GLY A 235 17.66 -4.49 2.28
CA GLY A 235 16.82 -5.64 2.04
C GLY A 235 15.57 -5.28 1.25
N GLY A 236 14.91 -6.33 0.75
CA GLY A 236 13.67 -6.19 0.00
C GLY A 236 12.49 -6.76 0.77
N PRO A 237 11.69 -5.94 1.49
CA PRO A 237 10.45 -6.43 2.06
C PRO A 237 9.55 -6.94 0.92
N ASN A 238 9.12 -8.20 1.00
CA ASN A 238 8.29 -8.81 -0.02
C ASN A 238 6.89 -9.05 0.52
N PHE A 239 5.91 -8.28 0.06
CA PHE A 239 4.51 -8.44 0.47
C PHE A 239 3.71 -9.34 -0.48
N SER A 240 4.32 -9.82 -1.56
CA SER A 240 3.64 -10.57 -2.62
C SER A 240 2.99 -11.84 -2.05
N PHE A 241 1.65 -11.93 -2.18
CA PHE A 241 0.84 -13.07 -1.76
C PHE A 241 0.85 -13.39 -0.27
N TRP A 242 1.18 -12.41 0.57
CA TRP A 242 1.25 -12.58 2.02
C TRP A 242 -0.04 -12.21 2.75
N ASP A 243 -0.90 -11.42 2.12
CA ASP A 243 -2.21 -11.01 2.64
C ASP A 243 -3.18 -12.17 2.88
N ASP A 244 -2.94 -13.32 2.25
CA ASP A 244 -3.71 -14.56 2.40
C ASP A 244 -3.01 -15.64 3.28
N ARG A 245 -1.84 -15.34 3.86
CA ARG A 245 -1.02 -16.31 4.62
C ARG A 245 -1.26 -16.29 6.12
N GLU A 246 -0.79 -17.31 6.83
CA GLU A 246 -0.77 -17.35 8.31
C GLU A 246 0.09 -16.24 8.89
N GLU A 247 -0.06 -15.95 10.19
CA GLU A 247 0.78 -14.99 10.90
C GLU A 247 2.27 -15.32 10.78
N ASP A 248 3.11 -14.29 10.58
CA ASP A 248 4.56 -14.46 10.43
C ASP A 248 5.31 -13.14 10.66
N THR A 249 6.63 -13.23 10.85
CA THR A 249 7.56 -12.11 10.94
C THR A 249 8.61 -12.22 9.85
N HIS A 250 8.76 -11.15 9.08
CA HIS A 250 9.63 -11.11 7.92
C HIS A 250 10.78 -10.15 8.15
N VAL A 251 11.98 -10.70 8.28
CA VAL A 251 13.21 -9.90 8.37
C VAL A 251 13.49 -9.27 7.01
N VAL A 252 13.67 -7.96 7.00
CA VAL A 252 14.08 -7.20 5.80
C VAL A 252 15.59 -7.18 5.71
N GLY A 253 16.26 -6.73 6.77
CA GLY A 253 17.72 -6.64 6.81
C GLY A 253 18.25 -5.93 8.04
N GLY A 254 19.54 -6.16 8.31
CA GLY A 254 20.27 -5.62 9.45
C GLY A 254 21.05 -4.35 9.13
N PHE A 255 21.22 -3.49 10.14
CA PHE A 255 21.93 -2.23 10.09
C PHE A 255 22.50 -1.86 11.48
N ASN A 256 23.51 -0.97 11.52
CA ASN A 256 24.07 -0.49 12.78
C ASN A 256 23.06 0.39 13.53
N CYS A 257 22.77 0.09 14.78
CA CYS A 257 21.87 0.91 15.57
C CYS A 257 22.38 2.35 15.75
N ALA A 258 21.44 3.27 15.83
CA ALA A 258 21.60 4.63 16.35
C ALA A 258 20.36 4.94 17.19
N GLU A 259 20.41 5.98 18.03
CA GLU A 259 19.27 6.34 18.89
C GLU A 259 18.00 6.68 18.09
N THR A 260 18.18 7.08 16.83
CA THR A 260 17.14 7.27 15.84
C THR A 260 17.55 6.61 14.53
N LEU A 261 16.63 5.86 13.93
CA LEU A 261 16.81 5.26 12.61
C LEU A 261 15.65 5.68 11.71
N SER A 262 15.98 6.02 10.47
CA SER A 262 15.01 6.35 9.44
C SER A 262 15.25 5.53 8.19
N PHE A 263 14.18 5.08 7.56
CA PHE A 263 14.22 4.30 6.32
C PHE A 263 13.25 4.87 5.30
N ILE A 264 13.60 4.81 4.02
CA ILE A 264 12.65 4.93 2.91
C ILE A 264 12.35 3.53 2.37
N VAL A 265 11.07 3.26 2.11
CA VAL A 265 10.60 2.03 1.49
C VAL A 265 9.74 2.35 0.27
N GLY A 266 10.01 1.69 -0.84
CA GLY A 266 9.25 1.84 -2.09
C GLY A 266 9.20 0.52 -2.87
N LEU A 267 8.16 0.33 -3.68
CA LEU A 267 8.03 -0.84 -4.55
C LEU A 267 9.12 -0.83 -5.64
N ARG A 268 9.79 -1.96 -5.83
CA ARG A 268 10.92 -2.09 -6.78
C ARG A 268 10.52 -1.95 -8.23
N ASN A 269 9.33 -2.44 -8.56
CA ASN A 269 8.82 -2.38 -9.91
C ASN A 269 7.86 -1.20 -10.05
N PRO A 270 8.33 0.00 -10.43
CA PRO A 270 7.45 1.14 -10.66
C PRO A 270 6.50 0.91 -11.83
N LYS A 271 6.78 -0.09 -12.69
CA LYS A 271 5.91 -0.52 -13.80
C LYS A 271 4.80 -1.48 -13.39
N GLY A 272 4.77 -1.90 -12.13
CA GLY A 272 3.61 -2.55 -11.57
C GLY A 272 2.48 -1.53 -11.36
N ASP A 273 1.24 -2.02 -11.34
CA ASP A 273 0.12 -1.29 -10.75
C ASP A 273 -0.14 -1.84 -9.33
N SER A 274 0.93 -2.16 -8.59
CA SER A 274 0.85 -2.87 -7.32
C SER A 274 0.55 -1.93 -6.17
N GLN A 275 -0.26 -2.41 -5.22
CA GLN A 275 -0.60 -1.68 -3.99
C GLN A 275 -0.43 -2.58 -2.79
N VAL A 276 0.13 -2.03 -1.72
CA VAL A 276 0.30 -2.70 -0.43
C VAL A 276 -0.31 -1.81 0.64
N TYR A 277 -1.20 -2.38 1.44
CA TYR A 277 -1.68 -1.77 2.68
C TYR A 277 -1.62 -2.80 3.80
N LEU A 278 -0.91 -2.52 4.89
CA LEU A 278 -0.90 -3.34 6.10
C LEU A 278 -1.00 -2.41 7.29
N GLU A 279 -2.02 -2.56 8.13
CA GLU A 279 -2.12 -1.72 9.32
C GLU A 279 -0.92 -1.88 10.27
N GLN A 280 -0.64 -0.83 11.05
CA GLN A 280 0.33 -0.89 12.13
C GLN A 280 -0.44 -0.99 13.45
N ASP A 281 0.00 -1.89 14.31
CA ASP A 281 -0.36 -1.92 15.72
C ASP A 281 0.88 -2.20 16.59
N GLU A 282 0.68 -2.29 17.90
CA GLU A 282 1.78 -2.43 18.87
C GLU A 282 2.43 -3.82 18.87
N HIS A 283 1.78 -4.87 18.36
CA HIS A 283 2.14 -6.25 18.69
C HIS A 283 2.19 -7.21 17.49
N GLU A 284 1.24 -7.10 16.57
CA GLU A 284 0.93 -8.12 15.58
C GLU A 284 1.19 -7.66 14.15
N ASN A 285 0.93 -6.40 13.82
CA ASN A 285 0.95 -5.93 12.42
C ASN A 285 1.89 -4.73 12.19
N GLY A 286 2.47 -4.70 10.99
CA GLY A 286 3.20 -3.56 10.46
C GLY A 286 4.72 -3.66 10.63
N TRP A 287 5.39 -2.52 10.58
CA TRP A 287 6.84 -2.43 10.72
C TRP A 287 7.27 -2.65 12.16
N THR A 288 8.46 -3.23 12.33
CA THR A 288 9.12 -3.40 13.61
C THR A 288 10.63 -3.25 13.45
N LEU A 289 11.29 -2.83 14.52
CA LEU A 289 12.73 -2.83 14.62
C LEU A 289 13.12 -3.68 15.82
N THR A 290 14.03 -4.63 15.61
CA THR A 290 14.60 -5.44 16.68
C THR A 290 16.04 -5.02 16.94
N TYR A 291 16.48 -4.95 18.20
CA TYR A 291 17.85 -4.55 18.54
C TYR A 291 18.46 -5.34 19.70
N HIS A 292 19.80 -5.33 19.75
CA HIS A 292 20.65 -6.15 20.63
C HIS A 292 21.73 -5.36 21.37
#